data_AF-A0A9P6KA84-F1
#
_entry.id   AF-A0A9P6KA84-F1
#
_cell.length_a   1.000
_cell.length_b   1.000
_cell.length_c   1.000
_cell.angle_alpha   90.00
_cell.angle_beta   90.00
_cell.angle_gamma   90.00
#
_symmetry.space_group_name_H-M   'P 1'
#
loop_
_entity.id
_entity.type
_entity.pdbx_description
1 polymer ?
#
loop_
_entity_poly.entity_id
_entity_poly.type
_entity_poly.pdbx_seq_one_letter_code
_entity_poly.pdbx_strand_id
1 'polypeptide(L)'
;MATIHFQQLYPRASPLAIDLLERLLNFDPAARITVEEALAHEYLSAYHEEDDEPVHEKMFDFSFEVTDRIDEMKRLIAQEVMTFKASKEQALGAQNGGLRRAASLSAADRNATTAAAKNTPQANQQIQEEPAIAEEAPGAHLPSTMEVDEDLERELSGQAMQA
;
A
#
# COMPACT_ATOMS: atom_id res chain seq x y z
N MET A 1 -25.38 -34.58 -16.77
CA MET A 1 -25.34 -33.30 -17.54
C MET A 1 -24.22 -33.42 -18.57
N ALA A 2 -24.44 -32.98 -19.80
CA ALA A 2 -23.36 -32.91 -20.78
C ALA A 2 -22.43 -31.75 -20.40
N THR A 3 -21.12 -31.99 -20.35
CA THR A 3 -20.12 -30.95 -20.15
C THR A 3 -19.95 -30.17 -21.45
N ILE A 4 -20.05 -28.84 -21.39
CA ILE A 4 -19.74 -27.97 -22.52
C ILE A 4 -18.23 -27.75 -22.53
N HIS A 5 -17.58 -27.96 -23.67
CA HIS A 5 -16.14 -27.78 -23.79
C HIS A 5 -15.81 -26.28 -23.81
N PHE A 6 -14.79 -25.83 -23.07
CA PHE A 6 -14.50 -24.40 -22.94
C PHE A 6 -14.12 -23.73 -24.27
N GLN A 7 -13.45 -24.45 -25.18
CA GLN A 7 -13.22 -24.00 -26.56
C GLN A 7 -14.51 -23.59 -27.31
N GLN A 8 -15.67 -24.19 -27.01
CA GLN A 8 -16.94 -23.80 -27.63
C GLN A 8 -17.46 -22.47 -27.06
N LEU A 9 -17.22 -22.22 -25.78
CA LEU A 9 -17.58 -20.97 -25.11
C LEU A 9 -16.62 -19.83 -25.48
N TYR A 10 -15.34 -20.15 -25.65
CA TYR A 10 -14.28 -19.20 -25.97
C TYR A 10 -13.51 -19.61 -27.24
N PRO A 11 -14.11 -19.49 -28.44
CA PRO A 11 -13.49 -19.99 -29.68
C PRO A 11 -12.19 -19.30 -30.09
N ARG A 12 -11.94 -18.10 -29.55
CA ARG A 12 -10.77 -17.26 -29.85
C ARG A 12 -9.66 -17.36 -28.80
N ALA A 13 -9.90 -18.09 -27.71
CA ALA A 13 -8.87 -18.29 -26.68
C ALA A 13 -7.76 -19.21 -27.21
N SER A 14 -6.54 -19.03 -26.69
CA SER A 14 -5.44 -19.93 -27.00
C SER A 14 -5.70 -21.30 -26.38
N PRO A 15 -5.22 -22.39 -26.99
CA PRO A 15 -5.35 -23.73 -26.42
C PRO A 15 -4.76 -23.84 -25.02
N LEU A 16 -3.63 -23.16 -24.76
CA LEU A 16 -2.99 -23.12 -23.45
C LEU A 16 -3.84 -22.41 -22.39
N ALA A 17 -4.56 -21.34 -22.76
CA ALA A 17 -5.49 -20.67 -21.85
C ALA A 17 -6.65 -21.59 -21.48
N ILE A 18 -7.15 -22.35 -22.45
CA ILE A 18 -8.24 -23.29 -22.27
C ILE A 18 -7.82 -24.46 -21.38
N ASP A 19 -6.62 -25.02 -21.58
CA ASP A 19 -6.09 -26.10 -20.72
C ASP A 19 -5.98 -25.65 -19.26
N LEU A 20 -5.40 -24.46 -19.02
CA LEU A 20 -5.30 -23.90 -17.67
C LEU A 20 -6.69 -23.69 -17.05
N LEU A 21 -7.64 -23.14 -17.83
CA LEU A 21 -9.00 -22.89 -17.36
C LEU A 21 -9.73 -24.19 -16.97
N GLU A 22 -9.56 -25.26 -17.75
CA GLU A 22 -10.13 -26.58 -17.47
C GLU A 22 -9.62 -27.15 -16.15
N ARG A 23 -8.34 -26.96 -15.85
CA ARG A 23 -7.72 -27.42 -14.60
C ARG A 23 -8.12 -26.57 -13.38
N LEU A 24 -8.32 -25.27 -13.57
CA LEU A 24 -8.76 -24.35 -12.52
C LEU A 24 -10.24 -24.53 -12.15
N LEU A 25 -11.09 -24.76 -13.16
CA LEU A 25 -12.54 -24.89 -12.99
C LEU A 25 -13.00 -26.34 -12.83
N ASN A 26 -12.17 -27.18 -12.22
CA ASN A 26 -12.57 -28.53 -11.83
C ASN A 26 -13.58 -28.47 -10.68
N PHE A 27 -14.66 -29.25 -10.81
CA PHE A 27 -15.73 -29.34 -9.82
C PHE A 27 -15.23 -30.03 -8.55
N ASP A 28 -14.42 -31.08 -8.69
CA ASP A 28 -13.78 -31.72 -7.55
C ASP A 28 -12.61 -30.85 -7.07
N PRO A 29 -12.66 -30.31 -5.83
CA PRO A 29 -11.57 -29.50 -5.30
C PRO A 29 -10.25 -30.27 -5.21
N ALA A 30 -10.28 -31.59 -5.01
CA ALA A 30 -9.07 -32.40 -4.93
C ALA A 30 -8.41 -32.63 -6.30
N ALA A 31 -9.18 -32.48 -7.38
CA ALA A 31 -8.69 -32.58 -8.75
C ALA A 31 -8.41 -31.22 -9.41
N ARG A 32 -8.59 -30.13 -8.65
CA ARG A 32 -8.22 -28.78 -9.08
C ARG A 32 -6.71 -28.62 -8.98
N ILE A 33 -6.12 -28.00 -10.01
CA ILE A 33 -4.70 -27.66 -10.01
C ILE A 33 -4.34 -26.79 -8.81
N THR A 34 -3.16 -27.03 -8.23
CA THR A 34 -2.62 -26.20 -7.16
C THR A 34 -2.13 -24.85 -7.70
N VAL A 35 -1.88 -23.88 -6.81
CA VAL A 35 -1.39 -22.55 -7.23
C VAL A 35 0.00 -22.67 -7.83
N GLU A 36 0.85 -23.49 -7.22
CA GLU A 36 2.22 -23.77 -7.64
C GLU A 36 2.26 -24.38 -9.04
N GLU A 37 1.42 -25.40 -9.29
CA GLU A 37 1.30 -26.00 -10.62
C GLU A 37 0.72 -25.03 -11.66
N ALA A 38 -0.19 -24.14 -11.25
CA ALA A 38 -0.78 -23.13 -12.14
C ALA A 38 0.25 -22.07 -12.54
N LEU A 39 1.08 -21.60 -11.60
CA LEU A 39 2.18 -20.65 -11.89
C LEU A 39 3.21 -21.25 -12.84
N ALA A 40 3.55 -22.54 -12.67
CA ALA A 40 4.44 -23.28 -13.56
C ALA A 40 3.82 -23.66 -14.93
N HIS A 41 2.55 -23.32 -15.18
CA HIS A 41 1.87 -23.71 -16.42
C HIS A 41 2.39 -22.92 -17.64
N GLU A 42 2.49 -23.57 -18.81
CA GLU A 42 3.06 -22.97 -20.04
C GLU A 42 2.35 -21.66 -20.44
N TYR A 43 1.06 -21.54 -20.16
CA TYR A 43 0.30 -20.31 -20.39
C TYR A 43 0.85 -19.08 -19.63
N LEU A 44 1.42 -19.28 -18.44
CA LEU A 44 1.99 -18.23 -17.60
C LEU A 44 3.51 -18.13 -17.68
N SER A 45 4.15 -18.98 -18.51
CA SER A 45 5.63 -19.04 -18.65
C SER A 45 6.32 -17.72 -18.97
N ALA A 46 5.62 -16.77 -19.60
CA ALA A 46 6.16 -15.45 -19.89
C ALA A 46 6.33 -14.55 -18.63
N TYR A 47 5.70 -14.92 -17.51
CA TYR A 47 5.67 -14.15 -16.26
C TYR A 47 6.20 -14.94 -15.06
N HIS A 48 6.36 -16.25 -15.18
CA HIS A 48 6.73 -17.12 -14.06
C HIS A 48 8.18 -16.89 -13.66
N GLU A 49 8.40 -16.46 -12.41
CA GLU A 49 9.71 -16.18 -11.83
C GLU A 49 9.77 -16.71 -10.39
N GLU A 50 10.41 -17.87 -10.18
CA GLU A 50 10.45 -18.57 -8.88
C GLU A 50 10.97 -17.68 -7.73
N ASP A 51 11.93 -16.80 -8.01
CA ASP A 51 12.53 -15.90 -7.00
C ASP A 51 11.59 -14.74 -6.58
N ASP A 52 10.58 -14.40 -7.40
CA ASP A 52 9.58 -13.35 -7.11
C ASP A 52 8.24 -13.93 -6.62
N GLU A 53 8.18 -15.23 -6.35
CA GLU A 53 6.99 -15.96 -5.89
C GLU A 53 7.18 -16.54 -4.46
N PRO A 54 7.30 -15.70 -3.42
CA PRO A 54 7.64 -16.16 -2.07
C PRO A 54 6.47 -16.88 -1.39
N VAL A 55 6.80 -17.97 -0.69
CA VAL A 55 5.88 -18.65 0.24
C VAL A 55 5.97 -18.03 1.63
N HIS A 56 4.83 -17.84 2.29
CA HIS A 56 4.83 -17.36 3.67
C HIS A 56 5.28 -18.48 4.64
N GLU A 57 6.32 -18.23 5.43
CA GLU A 57 6.94 -19.26 6.30
C GLU A 57 6.03 -19.75 7.43
N LYS A 58 5.11 -18.89 7.89
CA LYS A 58 4.26 -19.16 9.05
C LYS A 58 2.82 -19.25 8.63
N MET A 59 2.08 -20.18 9.22
CA MET A 59 0.63 -20.18 9.07
C MET A 59 0.05 -18.97 9.80
N PHE A 60 -0.97 -18.36 9.20
CA PHE A 60 -1.73 -17.31 9.86
C PHE A 60 -2.65 -17.91 10.92
N ASP A 61 -2.72 -17.28 12.09
CA ASP A 61 -3.55 -17.73 13.21
C ASP A 61 -4.95 -17.11 13.11
N PHE A 62 -5.96 -17.96 12.87
CA PHE A 62 -7.37 -17.57 12.80
C PHE A 62 -8.12 -17.70 14.13
N SER A 63 -7.42 -17.93 15.25
CA SER A 63 -8.05 -18.13 16.56
C SER A 63 -8.92 -16.96 17.04
N PHE A 64 -8.70 -15.74 16.53
CA PHE A 64 -9.50 -14.56 16.84
C PHE A 64 -10.93 -14.59 16.28
N GLU A 65 -11.21 -15.41 15.26
CA GLU A 65 -12.55 -15.49 14.63
C GLU A 65 -13.60 -16.19 15.50
N VAL A 66 -13.17 -16.85 16.58
CA VAL A 66 -14.08 -17.53 17.53
C VAL A 66 -14.93 -16.52 18.33
N THR A 67 -14.57 -15.24 18.31
CA THR A 67 -15.27 -14.19 19.06
C THR A 67 -16.52 -13.68 18.33
N ASP A 68 -17.71 -14.01 18.84
CA ASP A 68 -19.00 -13.48 18.35
C ASP A 68 -19.43 -12.16 19.02
N ARG A 69 -18.65 -11.66 19.98
CA ARG A 69 -19.02 -10.49 20.80
C ARG A 69 -18.48 -9.19 20.19
N ILE A 70 -19.38 -8.27 19.86
CA ILE A 70 -19.04 -6.94 19.30
C ILE A 70 -18.05 -6.17 20.20
N ASP A 71 -18.23 -6.19 21.52
CA ASP A 71 -17.35 -5.45 22.45
C ASP A 71 -15.92 -5.98 22.43
N GLU A 72 -15.76 -7.30 22.29
CA GLU A 72 -14.46 -7.95 22.24
C GLU A 72 -13.80 -7.73 20.88
N MET A 73 -14.57 -7.80 19.79
CA MET A 73 -14.10 -7.43 18.46
C MET A 73 -13.59 -5.98 18.41
N LYS A 74 -14.32 -5.02 19.01
CA LYS A 74 -13.84 -3.62 19.15
C LYS A 74 -12.52 -3.54 19.90
N ARG A 75 -12.37 -4.31 20.99
CA ARG A 75 -11.14 -4.38 21.77
C ARG A 75 -9.97 -4.92 20.95
N LEU A 76 -10.19 -6.00 20.20
CA LEU A 76 -9.17 -6.62 19.34
C LEU A 76 -8.73 -5.66 18.23
N ILE A 77 -9.67 -4.98 17.56
CA ILE A 77 -9.36 -3.97 16.54
C ILE A 77 -8.54 -2.82 17.13
N ALA A 78 -8.96 -2.27 18.28
CA ALA A 78 -8.23 -1.19 18.94
C ALA A 78 -6.80 -1.62 19.33
N GLN A 79 -6.65 -2.86 19.82
CA GLN A 79 -5.35 -3.43 20.15
C GLN A 79 -4.45 -3.57 18.92
N GLU A 80 -5.00 -4.00 17.77
CA GLU A 80 -4.26 -4.12 16.53
C GLU A 80 -3.77 -2.76 16.02
N VAL A 81 -4.62 -1.73 16.05
CA VAL A 81 -4.23 -0.36 15.65
C VAL A 81 -3.07 0.16 16.51
N MET A 82 -3.15 -0.03 17.84
CA MET A 82 -2.07 0.38 18.75
C MET A 82 -0.77 -0.39 18.48
N THR A 83 -0.87 -1.71 18.25
CA THR A 83 0.28 -2.57 17.96
C THR A 83 0.95 -2.17 16.64
N PHE A 84 0.16 -1.91 15.61
CA PHE A 84 0.64 -1.45 14.31
C PHE A 84 1.34 -0.09 14.39
N LYS A 85 0.74 0.89 15.09
CA LYS A 85 1.36 2.22 15.29
C LYS A 85 2.71 2.10 15.98
N ALA A 86 2.80 1.33 17.07
CA ALA A 86 4.06 1.11 17.78
C ALA A 86 5.13 0.42 16.90
N SER A 87 4.73 -0.61 16.14
CA SER A 87 5.64 -1.30 15.20
C SER A 87 6.16 -0.36 14.10
N LYS A 88 5.26 0.45 13.52
CA LYS A 88 5.61 1.43 12.48
C LYS A 88 6.57 2.50 13.01
N GLU A 89 6.35 3.00 14.22
CA GLU A 89 7.25 3.97 14.87
C GLU A 89 8.63 3.37 15.14
N GLN A 90 8.71 2.12 15.57
CA GLN A 90 9.98 1.41 15.74
C GLN A 90 10.71 1.24 14.41
N ALA A 91 9.99 0.85 13.34
CA ALA A 91 10.56 0.70 12.01
C ALA A 91 11.07 2.04 11.45
N LEU A 92 10.33 3.14 11.64
CA LEU A 92 10.74 4.49 11.21
C LEU A 92 11.88 5.07 12.07
N GLY A 93 11.87 4.79 13.38
CA GLY A 93 12.91 5.20 14.31
C GLY A 93 14.26 4.52 14.04
N ALA A 94 14.24 3.27 13.61
CA ALA A 94 15.43 2.53 13.20
C ALA A 94 16.07 3.10 11.92
N GLN A 95 15.29 3.70 11.01
CA GLN A 95 15.81 4.34 9.80
C GLN A 95 16.39 5.74 10.03
N ASN A 96 16.09 6.37 11.17
CA ASN A 96 16.61 7.69 11.54
C ASN A 96 17.89 7.64 12.42
N GLY A 97 18.60 6.51 12.43
CA GLY A 97 19.89 6.37 13.13
C GLY A 97 21.07 7.14 12.51
N GLY A 98 20.86 7.87 11.40
CA GLY A 98 21.92 8.54 10.65
C GLY A 98 22.07 10.06 10.84
N LEU A 99 21.08 10.78 11.39
CA LEU A 99 21.20 12.22 11.62
C LEU A 99 20.76 12.58 13.04
N ARG A 100 21.73 12.58 13.94
CA ARG A 100 21.66 13.39 15.16
C ARG A 100 21.31 14.81 14.74
N ARG A 101 20.08 15.24 15.03
CA ARG A 101 19.69 16.65 14.98
C ARG A 101 20.60 17.36 15.97
N ALA A 102 21.70 17.93 15.47
CA ALA A 102 22.56 18.81 16.25
C ALA A 102 21.63 19.88 16.86
N ALA A 103 21.77 20.06 18.17
CA ALA A 103 20.95 20.96 18.98
C ALA A 103 20.64 22.24 18.20
N SER A 104 19.36 22.48 17.97
CA SER A 104 18.86 23.70 17.35
C SER A 104 19.49 24.88 18.07
N LEU A 105 20.23 25.68 17.31
CA LEU A 105 20.83 26.94 17.72
C LEU A 105 19.84 27.76 18.55
N SER A 106 20.33 28.32 19.66
CA SER A 106 19.54 29.13 20.57
C SER A 106 18.93 30.35 19.88
N ALA A 107 17.82 30.86 20.41
CA ALA A 107 17.04 31.97 19.85
C ALA A 107 17.82 33.32 19.72
N ALA A 108 19.09 33.39 20.10
CA ALA A 108 19.91 34.60 20.07
C ALA A 108 20.41 35.00 18.66
N ASP A 109 20.47 34.08 17.70
CA ASP A 109 21.03 34.36 16.36
C ASP A 109 20.04 34.99 15.35
N ARG A 110 18.77 35.18 15.74
CA ARG A 110 17.72 35.68 14.83
C ARG A 110 17.77 37.19 14.59
N ASN A 111 18.57 37.96 15.34
CA ASN A 111 18.53 39.42 15.30
C ASN A 111 19.54 40.07 14.33
N ALA A 112 20.25 39.29 13.51
CA ALA A 112 21.31 39.80 12.63
C ALA A 112 20.89 40.00 11.15
N THR A 113 19.69 39.58 10.73
CA THR A 113 19.28 39.58 9.31
C THR A 113 18.27 40.66 8.91
N THR A 114 17.87 41.57 9.79
CA THR A 114 16.89 42.63 9.49
C THR A 114 17.51 43.95 8.98
N ALA A 115 18.82 43.98 8.70
CA ALA A 115 19.52 45.21 8.34
C ALA A 115 20.35 45.11 7.05
N ALA A 116 19.77 44.66 5.93
CA ALA A 116 20.36 44.93 4.61
C ALA A 116 19.37 44.70 3.46
N ALA A 117 19.48 45.56 2.44
CA ALA A 117 18.95 45.42 1.08
C ALA A 117 17.51 45.91 0.79
N LYS A 118 17.37 47.24 0.77
CA LYS A 118 16.57 47.97 -0.22
C LYS A 118 17.24 47.83 -1.60
N ASN A 119 16.54 47.33 -2.63
CA ASN A 119 16.45 47.95 -3.97
C ASN A 119 15.69 47.06 -4.98
N THR A 120 14.65 47.63 -5.58
CA THR A 120 14.06 47.23 -6.87
C THR A 120 14.88 47.86 -8.02
N PRO A 121 14.89 47.32 -9.25
CA PRO A 121 13.94 47.83 -10.27
C PRO A 121 13.41 46.79 -11.29
N GLN A 122 12.31 47.17 -11.95
CA GLN A 122 11.59 46.49 -13.06
C GLN A 122 12.34 46.54 -14.41
N ALA A 123 12.10 45.56 -15.32
CA ALA A 123 11.68 45.79 -16.71
C ALA A 123 11.43 44.48 -17.51
N ASN A 124 10.54 44.61 -18.49
CA ASN A 124 9.74 43.66 -19.27
C ASN A 124 10.41 43.20 -20.60
N GLN A 125 10.06 42.03 -21.16
CA GLN A 125 9.76 41.81 -22.60
C GLN A 125 9.36 40.36 -23.00
N GLN A 126 8.38 40.27 -23.91
CA GLN A 126 7.73 39.09 -24.53
C GLN A 126 8.44 38.60 -25.81
N ILE A 127 8.14 37.36 -26.27
CA ILE A 127 7.95 36.79 -27.66
C ILE A 127 7.91 35.23 -27.50
N GLN A 128 6.77 34.53 -27.60
CA GLN A 128 6.03 33.89 -28.74
C GLN A 128 6.57 32.54 -29.31
N GLU A 129 5.80 31.46 -29.01
CA GLU A 129 5.37 30.23 -29.74
C GLU A 129 6.32 29.25 -30.49
N GLU A 130 6.33 27.97 -30.08
CA GLU A 130 6.13 26.76 -30.95
C GLU A 130 5.85 25.47 -30.12
N PRO A 131 5.19 24.43 -30.68
CA PRO A 131 4.52 23.37 -29.93
C PRO A 131 5.35 22.07 -29.79
N ALA A 132 5.32 21.44 -28.61
CA ALA A 132 5.82 20.09 -28.41
C ALA A 132 4.87 19.27 -27.51
N ILE A 133 4.26 18.27 -28.13
CA ILE A 133 3.62 17.08 -27.54
C ILE A 133 4.31 16.60 -26.26
N ALA A 134 3.60 16.68 -25.13
CA ALA A 134 4.01 16.08 -23.86
C ALA A 134 3.19 14.81 -23.61
N GLU A 135 3.89 13.70 -23.41
CA GLU A 135 3.35 12.47 -22.82
C GLU A 135 2.68 12.77 -21.48
N GLU A 136 1.40 12.40 -21.37
CA GLU A 136 0.68 12.35 -20.10
C GLU A 136 0.75 10.91 -19.58
N ALA A 137 1.67 10.67 -18.64
CA ALA A 137 1.65 9.47 -17.81
C ALA A 137 0.79 9.74 -16.56
N PRO A 138 -0.25 8.95 -16.28
CA PRO A 138 -1.10 9.16 -15.10
C PRO A 138 -0.48 8.45 -13.89
N GLY A 139 -0.08 9.22 -12.87
CA GLY A 139 0.57 8.63 -11.70
C GLY A 139 0.78 9.57 -10.52
N ALA A 140 -0.18 10.45 -10.22
CA ALA A 140 -0.18 11.15 -8.94
C ALA A 140 -0.92 10.31 -7.91
N HIS A 141 -0.16 9.54 -7.14
CA HIS A 141 -0.61 8.86 -5.94
C HIS A 141 -1.16 9.92 -4.97
N LEU A 142 -2.47 9.88 -4.69
CA LEU A 142 -3.08 10.68 -3.64
C LEU A 142 -2.40 10.32 -2.31
N PRO A 143 -1.92 11.27 -1.50
CA PRO A 143 -1.65 10.96 -0.12
C PRO A 143 -2.99 10.66 0.52
N SER A 144 -3.27 9.38 0.81
CA SER A 144 -4.34 9.01 1.73
C SER A 144 -3.88 9.44 3.12
N THR A 145 -4.01 10.73 3.40
CA THR A 145 -4.05 11.23 4.76
C THR A 145 -5.37 10.71 5.32
N MET A 146 -5.35 9.55 5.97
CA MET A 146 -6.35 9.27 6.99
C MET A 146 -6.24 10.43 7.97
N GLU A 147 -7.15 11.39 7.87
CA GLU A 147 -7.28 12.46 8.85
C GLU A 147 -7.54 11.76 10.18
N VAL A 148 -6.58 11.87 11.08
CA VAL A 148 -6.64 11.28 12.40
C VAL A 148 -7.65 12.10 13.18
N ASP A 149 -8.79 11.51 13.51
CA ASP A 149 -9.79 12.14 14.36
C ASP A 149 -9.20 12.31 15.77
N GLU A 150 -8.84 13.55 16.11
CA GLU A 150 -8.20 13.90 17.38
C GLU A 150 -9.10 13.62 18.59
N ASP A 151 -10.43 13.64 18.41
CA ASP A 151 -11.38 13.33 19.47
C ASP A 151 -11.42 11.82 19.74
N LEU A 152 -11.35 11.01 18.68
CA LEU A 152 -11.26 9.55 18.80
C LEU A 152 -9.94 9.10 19.46
N GLU A 153 -8.83 9.77 19.19
CA GLU A 153 -7.55 9.49 19.88
C GLU A 153 -7.58 9.88 21.37
N ARG A 154 -8.27 10.97 21.72
CA ARG A 154 -8.47 11.37 23.12
C ARG A 154 -9.35 10.39 23.90
N GLU A 155 -10.37 9.83 23.24
CA GLU A 155 -11.24 8.82 23.83
C GLU A 155 -10.48 7.50 24.06
N LEU A 156 -9.69 7.07 23.08
CA LEU A 156 -8.90 5.83 23.16
C LEU A 156 -7.70 5.92 24.13
N SER A 157 -7.12 7.11 24.31
CA SER A 157 -6.01 7.34 25.26
C SER A 157 -6.46 7.45 26.72
N GLY A 158 -7.77 7.34 27.00
CA GLY A 158 -8.31 7.35 28.36
C GLY A 158 -8.23 8.70 29.07
N GLN A 159 -8.03 9.81 28.33
CA GLN A 159 -7.93 11.16 28.90
C GLN A 159 -9.29 11.85 29.12
N ALA A 160 -10.41 11.18 28.82
CA ALA A 160 -11.75 11.77 28.85
C ALA A 160 -12.43 11.89 30.24
N MET A 161 -11.71 11.72 31.36
CA MET A 161 -12.25 11.98 32.71
C MET A 161 -11.42 13.01 33.46
N GLN A 162 -11.59 14.29 33.13
CA GLN A 162 -11.47 15.41 34.08
C GLN A 162 -11.91 16.72 33.41
N ALA A 163 -13.19 17.05 33.54
CA ALA A 163 -13.71 18.42 33.57
C ALA A 163 -15.03 18.42 34.34
#